data_AF-F2E9R8-F1
#
_entry.id   AF-F2E9R8-F1
#
_cell.length_a   1.000
_cell.length_b   1.000
_cell.length_c   1.000
_cell.angle_alpha   90.00
_cell.angle_beta   90.00
_cell.angle_gamma   90.00
#
_symmetry.space_group_name_H-M   'P 1'
#
loop_
_entity.id
_entity.type
_entity.pdbx_description
1 polymer ?
#
loop_
_entity_poly.entity_id
_entity_poly.type
_entity_poly.pdbx_seq_one_letter_code
_entity_poly.pdbx_strand_id
1 'polypeptide(L)'
;MGAANSREDDLTSSPASRPRWVLEVGPGRRVSAPVGQELQLKALPGQRRADFAAAGSVWALRFPNDAAFRRFREEYDRCLFENTYGVEATDEGRREVFGADFAAWARPAEADDAVWADAEDDLAPPPAARDLLEEFEEEAGDGSGIQSLALGALDNSFLVGGAGIQVVKNFRHGVHGKGVSVRISGGRGGSTTTSYSTPKKALLMRGETNMLLMSPGDTSAPHSNGVHHVDIETGKVVTEWRFEKDGTDITMRDIANDSKSAQLEPSGSTFLGLDDNRLCRWDMRDARGRVQTIGNSSDSPVLHWSQGHQFSRGTNFQCFASTGDGSIVVGSVDGKIRLYSKSSMRMAKTVFPGLGSPITHVDVTYDGKWILGTTDTYLVLICTIFKDKDGQEKTGFSGRMGNRIAAPRLLKLSPLDSILAGNDNKFHGGQFSWVTENGKQEKHLVATVGKFSLIWNFHQVKDSNHHCYRDQEGLKSCYCYKVVLKEESIVDSRFMHENFAGSDSPEAPLVVATPMKVSSFSIANRR
;
A
#
# COMPACT_ATOMS: atom_id res chain seq x y z
N MET A 1 13.81 -13.02 -27.73
CA MET A 1 14.48 -12.82 -26.43
C MET A 1 15.91 -13.26 -26.57
N GLY A 2 16.87 -12.44 -26.15
CA GLY A 2 18.29 -12.78 -26.14
C GLY A 2 18.76 -13.04 -24.72
N ALA A 3 19.68 -13.98 -24.53
CA ALA A 3 20.46 -14.02 -23.29
C ALA A 3 21.36 -12.78 -23.24
N ALA A 4 21.48 -12.15 -22.06
CA ALA A 4 22.37 -11.01 -21.92
C ALA A 4 23.83 -11.47 -22.16
N ASN A 5 24.42 -11.06 -23.28
CA ASN A 5 25.82 -11.33 -23.58
C ASN A 5 26.72 -10.50 -22.65
N SER A 6 27.74 -11.13 -22.05
CA SER A 6 28.84 -10.46 -21.36
C SER A 6 29.69 -9.68 -22.35
N ARG A 7 29.26 -8.48 -22.76
CA ARG A 7 30.16 -7.50 -23.36
C ARG A 7 30.78 -6.69 -22.23
N GLU A 8 32.10 -6.72 -22.18
CA GLU A 8 32.94 -5.81 -21.40
C GLU A 8 32.68 -4.41 -21.95
N ASP A 9 31.97 -3.58 -21.19
CA ASP A 9 31.98 -2.10 -21.24
C ASP A 9 30.79 -1.60 -20.39
N ASP A 10 30.95 -1.67 -19.06
CA ASP A 10 30.38 -0.71 -18.10
C ASP A 10 30.78 -1.14 -16.68
N LEU A 11 31.81 -0.47 -16.15
CA LEU A 11 32.45 -0.75 -14.86
C LEU A 11 31.87 0.07 -13.70
N THR A 12 30.57 0.36 -13.69
CA THR A 12 29.94 1.09 -12.57
C THR A 12 28.52 0.59 -12.26
N SER A 13 28.38 -0.66 -11.83
CA SER A 13 27.20 -1.08 -11.06
C SER A 13 27.53 -2.28 -10.17
N SER A 14 27.13 -2.22 -8.89
CA SER A 14 27.29 -3.30 -7.90
C SER A 14 26.73 -4.66 -8.39
N PRO A 15 27.17 -5.81 -7.84
CA PRO A 15 26.85 -7.15 -8.34
C PRO A 15 25.44 -7.62 -7.92
N ALA A 16 24.41 -6.82 -8.18
CA ALA A 16 23.07 -7.37 -8.37
C ALA A 16 23.07 -8.05 -9.74
N SER A 17 22.71 -9.34 -9.79
CA SER A 17 22.87 -10.18 -10.99
C SER A 17 22.36 -9.49 -12.25
N ARG A 18 23.21 -9.35 -13.27
CA ARG A 18 22.79 -8.86 -14.59
C ARG A 18 21.58 -9.69 -15.05
N PRO A 19 20.55 -9.05 -15.63
CA PRO A 19 19.33 -9.74 -16.05
C PRO A 19 19.70 -10.83 -17.07
N ARG A 20 19.23 -12.06 -16.86
CA ARG A 20 19.53 -13.21 -17.74
C ARG A 20 18.95 -12.98 -19.14
N TRP A 21 17.77 -12.37 -19.22
CA TRP A 21 17.02 -12.19 -20.45
C TRP A 21 16.74 -10.72 -20.76
N VAL A 22 16.92 -10.36 -22.03
CA VAL A 22 16.59 -9.04 -22.57
C VAL A 22 15.61 -9.16 -23.76
N LEU A 23 14.69 -8.21 -23.85
CA LEU A 23 13.85 -8.00 -25.02
C LEU A 23 14.62 -7.13 -26.01
N GLU A 24 14.99 -7.74 -27.14
CA GLU A 24 15.59 -7.04 -28.27
C GLU A 24 14.60 -6.92 -29.42
N VAL A 25 14.47 -5.72 -29.98
CA VAL A 25 13.67 -5.42 -31.17
C VAL A 25 14.59 -4.76 -32.22
N GLY A 26 14.78 -5.39 -33.38
CA GLY A 26 15.64 -4.90 -34.47
C GLY A 26 15.29 -5.52 -35.83
N PRO A 27 15.49 -4.79 -36.95
CA PRO A 27 16.80 -4.22 -37.30
C PRO A 27 16.86 -2.66 -37.41
N GLY A 28 15.84 -1.93 -36.96
CA GLY A 28 15.78 -0.45 -36.94
C GLY A 28 16.40 0.18 -35.67
N ARG A 29 15.74 1.19 -35.07
CA ARG A 29 16.12 1.68 -33.72
C ARG A 29 16.13 0.48 -32.77
N ARG A 30 17.32 0.05 -32.37
CA ARG A 30 17.51 -1.13 -31.54
C ARG A 30 16.96 -0.82 -30.15
N VAL A 31 15.82 -1.41 -29.82
CA VAL A 31 15.33 -1.43 -28.45
C VAL A 31 15.93 -2.66 -27.78
N SER A 32 16.62 -2.44 -26.67
CA SER A 32 17.17 -3.51 -25.83
C SER A 32 16.87 -3.13 -24.39
N ALA A 33 16.07 -3.95 -23.71
CA ALA A 33 15.69 -3.71 -22.33
C ALA A 33 15.56 -5.04 -21.57
N PRO A 34 15.91 -5.10 -20.27
CA PRO A 34 15.70 -6.28 -19.45
C PRO A 34 14.24 -6.72 -19.45
N VAL A 35 13.99 -8.02 -19.58
CA VAL A 35 12.63 -8.56 -19.40
C VAL A 35 12.30 -8.46 -17.92
N GLY A 36 11.36 -7.58 -17.55
CA GLY A 36 11.03 -7.30 -16.16
C GLY A 36 9.72 -6.53 -16.03
N GLN A 37 9.27 -6.31 -14.79
CA GLN A 37 8.04 -5.56 -14.52
C GLN A 37 8.12 -4.10 -15.00
N GLU A 38 9.32 -3.52 -15.02
CA GLU A 38 9.60 -2.16 -15.52
C GLU A 38 9.26 -1.94 -17.00
N LEU A 39 9.20 -3.00 -17.81
CA LEU A 39 8.73 -2.89 -19.21
C LEU A 39 7.24 -2.53 -19.29
N GLN A 40 6.48 -2.74 -18.21
CA GLN A 40 5.04 -2.54 -18.16
C GLN A 40 4.29 -3.18 -19.33
N LEU A 41 4.78 -4.33 -19.83
CA LEU A 41 4.28 -4.89 -21.08
C LEU A 41 2.79 -5.24 -20.99
N LYS A 42 2.00 -4.62 -21.87
CA LYS A 42 0.56 -4.83 -22.02
C LYS A 42 0.27 -5.62 -23.30
N ALA A 43 -0.26 -6.82 -23.12
CA ALA A 43 -0.69 -7.69 -24.20
C ALA A 43 -2.09 -7.28 -24.71
N LEU A 44 -2.27 -7.26 -26.03
CA LEU A 44 -3.53 -6.98 -26.73
C LEU A 44 -3.77 -8.07 -27.79
N PRO A 45 -4.23 -9.27 -27.38
CA PRO A 45 -4.29 -10.42 -28.29
C PRO A 45 -5.25 -10.22 -29.46
N GLY A 46 -6.42 -9.61 -29.22
CA GLY A 46 -7.37 -9.26 -30.30
C GLY A 46 -6.80 -8.33 -31.37
N GLN A 47 -5.69 -7.63 -31.08
CA GLN A 47 -4.96 -6.81 -32.04
C GLN A 47 -3.65 -7.45 -32.53
N ARG A 48 -3.29 -8.63 -31.99
CA ARG A 48 -1.97 -9.26 -32.13
C ARG A 48 -0.86 -8.27 -31.83
N ARG A 49 -1.01 -7.51 -30.74
CA ARG A 49 -0.17 -6.38 -30.40
C ARG A 49 0.32 -6.48 -28.96
N ALA A 50 1.56 -6.06 -28.70
CA ALA A 50 2.09 -5.88 -27.36
C ALA A 50 2.69 -4.48 -27.24
N ASP A 51 2.22 -3.71 -26.26
CA ASP A 51 2.74 -2.38 -25.94
C ASP A 51 3.66 -2.46 -24.73
N PHE A 52 4.76 -1.71 -24.71
CA PHE A 52 5.69 -1.70 -23.59
C PHE A 52 6.48 -0.38 -23.51
N ALA A 53 6.98 -0.08 -22.31
CA ALA A 53 7.81 1.09 -22.05
C ALA A 53 9.29 0.69 -22.07
N ALA A 54 10.12 1.41 -22.83
CA ALA A 54 11.57 1.21 -22.85
C ALA A 54 12.30 2.47 -23.30
N ALA A 55 13.41 2.78 -22.63
CA ALA A 55 14.26 3.95 -22.92
C ALA A 55 13.48 5.28 -23.00
N GLY A 56 12.56 5.49 -22.04
CA GLY A 56 11.75 6.72 -21.97
C GLY A 56 10.70 6.88 -23.07
N SER A 57 10.43 5.83 -23.86
CA SER A 57 9.46 5.82 -24.95
C SER A 57 8.51 4.64 -24.85
N VAL A 58 7.34 4.77 -25.49
CA VAL A 58 6.38 3.69 -25.65
C VAL A 58 6.58 3.02 -26.99
N TRP A 59 6.63 1.69 -26.99
CA TRP A 59 6.80 0.87 -28.17
C TRP A 59 5.61 -0.05 -28.34
N ALA A 60 5.26 -0.33 -29.60
CA ALA A 60 4.17 -1.22 -29.98
C ALA A 60 4.69 -2.26 -30.97
N LEU A 61 4.57 -3.54 -30.62
CA LEU A 61 4.92 -4.67 -31.48
C LEU A 61 3.65 -5.29 -32.02
N ARG A 62 3.52 -5.34 -33.35
CA ARG A 62 2.42 -6.05 -34.02
C ARG A 62 2.95 -7.32 -34.67
N PHE A 63 2.23 -8.41 -34.45
CA PHE A 63 2.60 -9.74 -34.93
C PHE A 63 1.78 -10.13 -36.17
N PRO A 64 2.36 -10.94 -37.09
CA PRO A 64 1.71 -11.29 -38.35
C PRO A 64 0.49 -12.20 -38.18
N ASN A 65 0.48 -13.05 -37.15
CA ASN A 65 -0.61 -13.99 -36.86
C ASN A 65 -0.67 -14.33 -35.36
N ASP A 66 -1.76 -14.97 -34.92
CA ASP A 66 -2.01 -15.30 -33.52
C ASP A 66 -1.00 -16.31 -32.96
N ALA A 67 -0.49 -17.22 -33.80
CA ALA A 67 0.52 -18.19 -33.39
C ALA A 67 1.87 -17.50 -33.05
N ALA A 68 2.27 -16.50 -33.82
CA ALA A 68 3.48 -15.71 -33.56
C ALA A 68 3.33 -14.87 -32.28
N PHE A 69 2.14 -14.29 -32.07
CA PHE A 69 1.83 -13.56 -30.84
C PHE A 69 1.86 -14.45 -29.59
N ARG A 70 1.20 -15.62 -29.63
CA ARG A 70 1.20 -16.58 -28.52
C ARG A 70 2.61 -17.04 -28.18
N ARG A 71 3.41 -17.41 -29.18
CA ARG A 71 4.83 -17.77 -28.99
C ARG A 71 5.62 -16.66 -28.31
N PHE A 72 5.42 -15.41 -28.72
CA PHE A 72 6.08 -14.26 -28.07
C PHE A 72 5.66 -14.11 -26.60
N ARG A 73 4.37 -14.26 -26.30
CA ARG A 73 3.84 -14.16 -24.94
C ARG A 73 4.36 -15.26 -24.02
N GLU A 74 4.29 -16.52 -24.46
CA GLU A 74 4.84 -17.67 -23.73
C GLU A 74 6.32 -17.48 -23.40
N GLU A 75 7.11 -17.06 -24.40
CA GLU A 75 8.55 -16.80 -24.22
C GLU A 75 8.83 -15.59 -23.32
N TYR A 76 8.02 -14.52 -23.42
CA TYR A 76 8.13 -13.37 -22.53
C TYR A 76 7.86 -13.75 -21.08
N ASP A 77 6.78 -14.49 -20.82
CA ASP A 77 6.39 -14.89 -19.47
C ASP A 77 7.41 -15.88 -18.87
N ARG A 78 8.01 -16.75 -19.69
CA ARG A 78 9.14 -17.60 -19.33
C ARG A 78 10.36 -16.77 -18.90
N CYS A 79 10.81 -15.86 -19.75
CA CYS A 79 11.95 -14.98 -19.47
C CYS A 79 11.71 -14.07 -18.26
N LEU A 80 10.48 -13.56 -18.09
CA LEU A 80 10.08 -12.76 -16.94
C LEU A 80 10.23 -13.56 -15.65
N PHE A 81 9.71 -14.79 -15.61
CA PHE A 81 9.83 -15.65 -14.45
C PHE A 81 11.30 -15.92 -14.09
N GLU A 82 12.13 -16.30 -15.07
CA GLU A 82 13.55 -16.60 -14.82
C GLU A 82 14.35 -15.39 -14.35
N ASN A 83 14.11 -14.20 -14.94
CA ASN A 83 14.73 -12.97 -14.47
C ASN A 83 14.28 -12.56 -13.06
N THR A 84 13.02 -12.86 -12.72
CA THR A 84 12.41 -12.45 -11.46
C THR A 84 12.87 -13.33 -10.30
N TYR A 85 12.92 -14.65 -10.50
CA TYR A 85 13.16 -15.61 -9.42
C TYR A 85 14.54 -16.27 -9.48
N GLY A 86 15.28 -16.12 -10.59
CA GLY A 86 16.60 -16.72 -10.76
C GLY A 86 16.58 -18.24 -10.94
N VAL A 87 15.41 -18.86 -11.08
CA VAL A 87 15.23 -20.30 -11.30
C VAL A 87 14.60 -20.54 -12.68
N GLU A 88 14.82 -21.72 -13.27
CA GLU A 88 14.26 -22.06 -14.58
C GLU A 88 12.73 -22.14 -14.52
N ALA A 89 12.05 -21.71 -15.58
CA ALA A 89 10.59 -21.66 -15.65
C ALA A 89 9.92 -23.02 -15.91
N THR A 90 10.43 -24.08 -15.28
CA THR A 90 9.87 -25.44 -15.28
C THR A 90 8.81 -25.59 -14.19
N ASP A 91 8.08 -26.70 -14.20
CA ASP A 91 7.13 -27.02 -13.14
C ASP A 91 7.81 -27.17 -11.78
N GLU A 92 9.00 -27.75 -11.78
CA GLU A 92 9.86 -27.86 -10.61
C GLU A 92 10.25 -26.48 -10.06
N GLY A 93 10.73 -25.57 -10.92
CA GLY A 93 11.14 -24.23 -10.52
C GLY A 93 9.96 -23.38 -10.06
N ARG A 94 8.81 -23.46 -10.73
CA ARG A 94 7.57 -22.79 -10.29
C ARG A 94 7.11 -23.30 -8.92
N ARG A 95 7.16 -24.61 -8.69
CA ARG A 95 6.81 -25.21 -7.39
C ARG A 95 7.82 -24.86 -6.30
N GLU A 96 9.09 -24.68 -6.62
CA GLU A 96 10.10 -24.19 -5.67
C GLU A 96 9.78 -22.78 -5.19
N VAL A 97 9.39 -21.89 -6.11
CA VAL A 97 9.07 -20.48 -5.81
C VAL A 97 7.75 -20.33 -5.05
N PHE A 98 6.67 -20.94 -5.55
CA PHE A 98 5.33 -20.70 -5.02
C PHE A 98 4.92 -21.73 -3.95
N GLY A 99 5.52 -22.91 -3.94
CA GLY A 99 5.08 -24.03 -3.12
C GLY A 99 3.80 -24.71 -3.66
N ALA A 100 3.48 -25.87 -3.08
CA ALA A 100 2.34 -26.68 -3.53
C ALA A 100 0.98 -26.03 -3.24
N ASP A 101 0.87 -25.25 -2.15
CA ASP A 101 -0.36 -24.58 -1.75
C ASP A 101 -0.76 -23.44 -2.71
N PHE A 102 0.18 -22.93 -3.53
CA PHE A 102 -0.05 -21.79 -4.42
C PHE A 102 0.11 -22.14 -5.90
N ALA A 103 -0.23 -23.37 -6.28
CA ALA A 103 -0.22 -23.83 -7.67
C ALA A 103 -1.04 -22.92 -8.61
N ALA A 104 -2.16 -22.36 -8.13
CA ALA A 104 -2.97 -21.39 -8.87
C ALA A 104 -2.20 -20.10 -9.23
N TRP A 105 -1.20 -19.70 -8.44
CA TRP A 105 -0.37 -18.54 -8.72
C TRP A 105 0.75 -18.88 -9.70
N ALA A 106 1.27 -20.12 -9.60
CA ALA A 106 2.27 -20.67 -10.52
C ALA A 106 1.72 -20.89 -11.94
N ARG A 107 0.44 -21.28 -12.04
CA ARG A 107 -0.29 -21.55 -13.27
C ARG A 107 -1.68 -20.90 -13.24
N PRO A 108 -1.78 -19.58 -13.40
CA PRO A 108 -3.06 -18.88 -13.32
C PRO A 108 -4.07 -19.29 -14.39
N ALA A 109 -3.61 -19.80 -15.54
CA ALA A 109 -4.49 -20.30 -16.60
C ALA A 109 -5.26 -21.58 -16.21
N GLU A 110 -4.77 -22.32 -15.21
CA GLU A 110 -5.41 -23.53 -14.66
C GLU A 110 -6.14 -23.24 -13.33
N ALA A 111 -6.10 -22.00 -12.85
CA ALA A 111 -6.68 -21.62 -11.57
C ALA A 111 -8.20 -21.61 -11.62
N ASP A 112 -8.83 -22.03 -10.52
CA ASP A 112 -10.28 -21.95 -10.35
C ASP A 112 -10.69 -20.50 -10.10
N ASP A 113 -11.36 -19.88 -11.08
CA ASP A 113 -11.90 -18.54 -10.99
C ASP A 113 -13.20 -18.47 -10.15
N ALA A 114 -13.78 -19.59 -9.71
CA ALA A 114 -15.05 -19.59 -8.95
C ALA A 114 -14.97 -18.80 -7.63
N VAL A 115 -13.78 -18.67 -7.04
CA VAL A 115 -13.57 -17.83 -5.85
C VAL A 115 -13.83 -16.34 -6.14
N TRP A 116 -13.62 -15.90 -7.39
CA TRP A 116 -14.03 -14.56 -7.83
C TRP A 116 -15.53 -14.45 -8.08
N ALA A 117 -16.22 -15.56 -8.39
CA ALA A 117 -17.68 -15.56 -8.54
C ALA A 117 -18.40 -15.36 -7.20
N ASP A 118 -17.95 -16.00 -6.11
CA ASP A 118 -18.50 -15.76 -4.76
C ASP A 118 -18.30 -14.28 -4.34
N ALA A 119 -17.25 -13.63 -4.85
CA ALA A 119 -16.98 -12.20 -4.69
C ALA A 119 -17.83 -11.29 -5.62
N GLU A 120 -18.44 -11.89 -6.64
CA GLU A 120 -19.32 -11.27 -7.62
C GLU A 120 -20.80 -11.32 -7.21
N ASP A 121 -21.20 -12.21 -6.30
CA ASP A 121 -22.62 -12.35 -5.89
C ASP A 121 -23.18 -11.10 -5.16
N ASP A 122 -22.31 -10.27 -4.57
CA ASP A 122 -22.68 -8.98 -3.96
C ASP A 122 -22.72 -7.80 -4.97
N LEU A 123 -22.57 -8.08 -6.27
CA LEU A 123 -22.44 -7.03 -7.28
C LEU A 123 -23.81 -6.49 -7.75
N ALA A 124 -24.30 -5.43 -7.10
CA ALA A 124 -25.29 -4.54 -7.73
C ALA A 124 -24.68 -3.89 -8.99
N PRO A 125 -25.44 -3.71 -10.10
CA PRO A 125 -24.88 -3.23 -11.36
C PRO A 125 -24.03 -1.96 -11.17
N PRO A 126 -22.84 -1.87 -11.79
CA PRO A 126 -21.94 -0.76 -11.56
C PRO A 126 -22.65 0.54 -11.94
N PRO A 127 -22.63 1.57 -11.08
CA PRO A 127 -23.22 2.86 -11.42
C PRO A 127 -22.54 3.42 -12.68
N ALA A 128 -23.29 4.24 -13.43
CA ALA A 128 -22.82 4.88 -14.65
C ALA A 128 -21.47 5.59 -14.43
N ALA A 129 -20.69 5.75 -15.50
CA ALA A 129 -19.40 6.44 -15.47
C ALA A 129 -19.51 7.78 -14.71
N ARG A 130 -18.85 7.86 -13.56
CA ARG A 130 -18.80 9.06 -12.72
C ARG A 130 -17.63 9.94 -13.14
N ASP A 131 -17.73 11.24 -13.01
CA ASP A 131 -16.60 12.15 -13.24
C ASP A 131 -15.94 12.53 -11.90
N LEU A 132 -14.66 12.85 -11.95
CA LEU A 132 -13.93 13.42 -10.82
C LEU A 132 -14.00 14.93 -10.94
N LEU A 133 -14.60 15.58 -9.96
CA LEU A 133 -14.72 17.03 -9.92
C LEU A 133 -13.83 17.57 -8.81
N GLU A 134 -12.89 18.46 -9.15
CA GLU A 134 -12.11 19.17 -8.15
C GLU A 134 -13.02 20.18 -7.44
N GLU A 135 -13.19 20.00 -6.14
CA GLU A 135 -14.06 20.83 -5.31
C GLU A 135 -13.26 21.97 -4.67
N PHE A 136 -12.08 21.65 -4.12
CA PHE A 136 -11.20 22.61 -3.43
C PHE A 136 -9.73 22.32 -3.69
N GLU A 137 -8.95 23.39 -3.61
CA GLU A 137 -7.50 23.36 -3.54
C GLU A 137 -7.05 24.36 -2.48
N GLU A 138 -6.16 23.94 -1.58
CA GLU A 138 -5.56 24.78 -0.56
C GLU A 138 -4.04 24.70 -0.59
N GLU A 139 -3.40 25.85 -0.52
CA GLU A 139 -1.95 25.96 -0.35
C GLU A 139 -1.52 25.50 1.04
N ALA A 140 -0.45 24.71 1.09
CA ALA A 140 0.25 24.35 2.31
C ALA A 140 0.65 25.61 3.08
N GLY A 141 0.40 25.61 4.40
CA GLY A 141 0.85 26.66 5.29
C GLY A 141 2.37 26.71 5.35
N ASP A 142 2.92 27.88 5.64
CA ASP A 142 4.31 28.13 6.07
C ASP A 142 5.49 27.80 5.12
N GLY A 143 5.24 27.30 3.91
CA GLY A 143 6.27 27.13 2.87
C GLY A 143 7.22 25.95 3.09
N SER A 144 7.01 25.17 4.15
CA SER A 144 7.64 23.86 4.31
C SER A 144 6.69 22.81 3.73
N GLY A 145 7.06 22.20 2.60
CA GLY A 145 6.13 21.35 1.86
C GLY A 145 5.53 20.21 2.69
N ILE A 146 4.29 19.82 2.36
CA ILE A 146 3.58 18.67 2.92
C ILE A 146 4.41 17.40 2.65
N GLN A 147 4.54 16.54 3.66
CA GLN A 147 5.29 15.28 3.57
C GLN A 147 4.44 14.06 3.89
N SER A 148 3.34 14.22 4.63
CA SER A 148 2.33 13.17 4.81
C SER A 148 0.98 13.75 5.23
N LEU A 149 -0.05 12.91 5.12
CA LEU A 149 -1.44 13.23 5.46
C LEU A 149 -1.95 12.30 6.57
N ALA A 150 -2.62 12.86 7.58
CA ALA A 150 -3.39 12.10 8.54
C ALA A 150 -4.86 12.54 8.46
N LEU A 151 -5.68 11.74 7.78
CA LEU A 151 -7.11 12.00 7.65
C LEU A 151 -7.86 11.57 8.91
N GLY A 152 -8.67 12.48 9.43
CA GLY A 152 -9.68 12.17 10.45
C GLY A 152 -11.00 11.71 9.82
N ALA A 153 -11.75 10.93 10.58
CA ALA A 153 -13.12 10.54 10.34
C ALA A 153 -14.12 11.46 11.07
N LEU A 154 -13.65 12.35 11.96
CA LEU A 154 -14.40 13.43 12.60
C LEU A 154 -14.06 14.79 11.96
N ASP A 155 -14.07 15.87 12.72
CA ASP A 155 -14.11 17.24 12.19
C ASP A 155 -12.82 17.71 11.48
N ASN A 156 -11.67 17.08 11.73
CA ASN A 156 -10.37 17.61 11.29
C ASN A 156 -9.48 16.55 10.64
N SER A 157 -8.67 16.99 9.70
CA SER A 157 -7.53 16.25 9.14
C SER A 157 -6.26 17.09 9.27
N PHE A 158 -5.11 16.45 9.09
CA PHE A 158 -3.82 17.03 9.43
C PHE A 158 -2.82 16.87 8.30
N LEU A 159 -2.25 18.00 7.86
CA LEU A 159 -1.14 18.04 6.90
C LEU A 159 0.16 18.10 7.69
N VAL A 160 0.99 17.08 7.55
CA VAL A 160 2.27 16.97 8.28
C VAL A 160 3.38 17.44 7.34
N GLY A 161 4.04 18.53 7.70
CA GLY A 161 5.05 19.20 6.87
C GLY A 161 6.40 19.37 7.57
N GLY A 162 7.28 20.16 6.96
CA GLY A 162 8.64 20.44 7.47
C GLY A 162 8.72 21.41 8.65
N ALA A 163 7.68 22.20 8.90
CA ALA A 163 7.66 23.24 9.93
C ALA A 163 6.59 23.00 10.99
N GLY A 164 5.80 21.94 10.86
CA GLY A 164 4.77 21.59 11.82
C GLY A 164 3.64 20.78 11.21
N ILE A 165 2.53 20.75 11.94
CA ILE A 165 1.29 20.08 11.55
C ILE A 165 0.23 21.15 11.37
N GLN A 166 -0.30 21.25 10.15
CA GLN A 166 -1.42 22.12 9.83
C GLN A 166 -2.72 21.36 9.95
N VAL A 167 -3.70 21.95 10.65
CA VAL A 167 -5.05 21.39 10.76
C VAL A 167 -5.90 21.94 9.61
N VAL A 168 -6.65 21.05 8.96
CA VAL A 168 -7.70 21.37 7.98
C VAL A 168 -9.03 20.76 8.43
N LYS A 169 -10.16 21.38 8.09
CA LYS A 169 -11.47 20.85 8.49
C LYS A 169 -12.01 19.90 7.43
N ASN A 170 -12.74 18.89 7.89
CA ASN A 170 -13.37 17.91 7.05
C ASN A 170 -14.80 18.34 6.71
N PHE A 171 -15.14 18.28 5.43
CA PHE A 171 -16.49 18.53 4.93
C PHE A 171 -16.88 17.47 3.90
N ARG A 172 -18.17 17.41 3.56
CA ARG A 172 -18.72 16.44 2.59
C ARG A 172 -18.16 16.52 1.17
N HIS A 173 -17.47 17.62 0.87
CA HIS A 173 -16.95 17.97 -0.45
C HIS A 173 -15.42 18.10 -0.42
N GLY A 174 -14.79 17.72 0.70
CA GLY A 174 -13.34 17.73 0.81
C GLY A 174 -12.84 18.22 2.15
N VAL A 175 -11.52 18.33 2.22
CA VAL A 175 -10.82 19.07 3.27
C VAL A 175 -10.61 20.51 2.85
N HIS A 176 -10.93 21.44 3.75
CA HIS A 176 -10.71 22.86 3.54
C HIS A 176 -10.78 23.65 4.86
N GLY A 177 -10.37 24.91 4.81
CA GLY A 177 -10.21 25.81 5.94
C GLY A 177 -8.85 25.65 6.62
N LYS A 178 -8.09 26.76 6.72
CA LYS A 178 -6.85 26.82 7.52
C LYS A 178 -7.19 26.85 9.01
N GLY A 179 -6.97 25.72 9.69
CA GLY A 179 -7.00 25.61 11.15
C GLY A 179 -5.70 26.09 11.82
N VAL A 180 -5.59 25.85 13.12
CA VAL A 180 -4.38 26.19 13.90
C VAL A 180 -3.21 25.31 13.44
N SER A 181 -2.04 25.90 13.20
CA SER A 181 -0.80 25.16 12.94
C SER A 181 -0.07 24.88 14.25
N VAL A 182 0.24 23.62 14.53
CA VAL A 182 1.08 23.24 15.67
C VAL A 182 2.52 23.12 15.21
N ARG A 183 3.38 24.00 15.73
CA ARG A 183 4.84 23.83 15.61
C ARG A 183 5.31 22.95 16.75
N ILE A 184 5.87 21.79 16.42
CA ILE A 184 6.49 20.94 17.42
C ILE A 184 7.91 21.45 17.62
N SER A 185 8.08 22.50 18.42
CA SER A 185 9.40 22.84 18.92
C SER A 185 9.82 21.72 19.86
N GLY A 186 10.85 20.94 19.49
CA GLY A 186 11.45 19.96 20.39
C GLY A 186 11.76 20.65 21.72
N GLY A 187 11.11 20.21 22.79
CA GLY A 187 11.20 20.83 24.10
C GLY A 187 12.59 20.64 24.70
N ARG A 188 13.50 21.58 24.44
CA ARG A 188 14.63 21.90 25.32
C ARG A 188 14.54 23.37 25.70
N GLY A 189 14.12 23.64 26.93
CA GLY A 189 14.43 24.91 27.56
C GLY A 189 15.96 25.10 27.54
N GLY A 190 16.42 26.02 26.70
CA GLY A 190 17.81 26.52 26.71
C GLY A 190 18.78 26.01 25.65
N SER A 191 18.38 25.21 24.65
CA SER A 191 19.31 24.77 23.58
C SER A 191 18.81 25.18 22.20
N THR A 192 19.57 26.06 21.53
CA THR A 192 19.24 26.73 20.26
C THR A 192 19.38 25.87 19.00
N THR A 193 19.45 24.53 19.08
CA THR A 193 19.84 23.71 17.91
C THR A 193 19.19 22.32 17.77
N THR A 194 18.04 22.01 18.38
CA THR A 194 17.32 20.77 18.02
C THR A 194 16.27 21.06 16.96
N SER A 195 16.65 20.87 15.69
CA SER A 195 15.79 20.99 14.51
C SER A 195 14.57 20.06 14.59
N TYR A 196 13.39 20.59 14.31
CA TYR A 196 12.18 19.79 14.06
C TYR A 196 12.49 18.74 12.98
N SER A 197 12.22 17.47 13.27
CA SER A 197 12.31 16.36 12.31
C SER A 197 10.89 15.95 11.94
N THR A 198 10.55 16.02 10.65
CA THR A 198 9.20 15.72 10.19
C THR A 198 8.83 14.27 10.50
N PRO A 199 7.70 14.03 11.20
CA PRO A 199 7.22 12.68 11.45
C PRO A 199 6.95 11.92 10.14
N LYS A 200 7.42 10.67 10.05
CA LYS A 200 7.09 9.76 8.95
C LYS A 200 5.68 9.20 9.05
N LYS A 201 5.14 9.13 10.28
CA LYS A 201 3.82 8.58 10.56
C LYS A 201 3.12 9.41 11.62
N ALA A 202 1.88 9.78 11.33
CA ALA A 202 0.94 10.34 12.29
C ALA A 202 -0.23 9.35 12.44
N LEU A 203 -0.52 8.96 13.69
CA LEU A 203 -1.56 8.00 14.03
C LEU A 203 -2.59 8.66 14.94
N LEU A 204 -3.83 8.79 14.46
CA LEU A 204 -4.94 9.35 15.23
C LEU A 204 -5.56 8.28 16.13
N MET A 205 -5.95 8.68 17.34
CA MET A 205 -6.55 7.77 18.33
C MET A 205 -7.41 8.52 19.35
N ARG A 206 -8.13 7.76 20.20
CA ARG A 206 -8.99 8.28 21.28
C ARG A 206 -10.08 9.21 20.77
N GLY A 207 -10.82 8.77 19.75
CA GLY A 207 -11.82 9.63 19.11
C GLY A 207 -11.18 10.90 18.53
N GLU A 208 -9.97 10.77 17.99
CA GLU A 208 -9.21 11.84 17.33
C GLU A 208 -8.90 13.06 18.22
N THR A 209 -8.86 12.85 19.54
CA THR A 209 -8.36 13.84 20.52
C THR A 209 -6.85 13.77 20.69
N ASN A 210 -6.24 12.67 20.26
CA ASN A 210 -4.81 12.41 20.41
C ASN A 210 -4.17 11.96 19.09
N MET A 211 -2.91 12.35 18.92
CA MET A 211 -2.08 11.96 17.79
C MET A 211 -0.75 11.41 18.28
N LEU A 212 -0.35 10.24 17.78
CA LEU A 212 1.01 9.74 17.94
C LEU A 212 1.83 10.11 16.71
N LEU A 213 3.00 10.70 16.94
CA LEU A 213 3.94 11.08 15.90
C LEU A 213 5.19 10.24 16.03
N MET A 214 5.49 9.52 14.96
CA MET A 214 6.70 8.73 14.85
C MET A 214 7.62 9.40 13.83
N SER A 215 8.61 10.11 14.33
CA SER A 215 9.74 10.57 13.52
C SER A 215 10.82 9.50 13.56
N PRO A 216 11.45 9.15 12.42
CA PRO A 216 12.70 8.39 12.48
C PRO A 216 13.72 9.18 13.32
N GLY A 217 14.75 8.49 13.82
CA GLY A 217 15.92 9.17 14.37
C GLY A 217 16.65 10.01 13.30
N ASP A 218 17.98 10.08 13.35
CA ASP A 218 18.76 10.76 12.29
C ASP A 218 18.24 10.38 10.89
N THR A 219 18.13 11.39 10.01
CA THR A 219 17.31 11.44 8.78
C THR A 219 17.52 10.30 7.76
N SER A 220 18.47 9.39 7.98
CA SER A 220 18.73 8.20 7.17
C SER A 220 18.16 6.89 7.72
N ALA A 221 17.66 6.83 8.96
CA ALA A 221 17.16 5.59 9.55
C ALA A 221 15.68 5.32 9.18
N PRO A 222 15.29 4.08 8.81
CA PRO A 222 13.89 3.72 8.60
C PRO A 222 13.10 3.59 9.91
N HIS A 223 13.78 3.50 11.04
CA HIS A 223 13.21 3.14 12.33
C HIS A 223 13.25 4.29 13.34
N SER A 224 12.29 4.29 14.25
CA SER A 224 12.18 5.19 15.39
C SER A 224 12.39 4.45 16.71
N ASN A 225 12.96 5.14 17.70
CA ASN A 225 13.12 4.65 19.07
C ASN A 225 11.92 5.00 19.97
N GLY A 226 10.93 5.72 19.45
CA GLY A 226 9.81 6.21 20.24
C GLY A 226 8.71 6.92 19.45
N VAL A 227 7.74 7.47 20.18
CA VAL A 227 6.64 8.27 19.63
C VAL A 227 6.37 9.49 20.50
N HIS A 228 6.10 10.63 19.87
CA HIS A 228 5.60 11.82 20.54
C HIS A 228 4.08 11.73 20.60
N HIS A 229 3.52 11.84 21.80
CA HIS A 229 2.09 11.89 22.03
C HIS A 229 1.66 13.35 22.09
N VAL A 230 0.87 13.75 21.10
CA VAL A 230 0.29 15.09 20.96
C VAL A 230 -1.17 15.06 21.35
N ASP A 231 -1.54 15.96 22.24
CA ASP A 231 -2.92 16.31 22.53
C ASP A 231 -3.39 17.32 21.48
N ILE A 232 -4.40 16.94 20.69
CA ILE A 232 -4.87 17.72 19.54
C ILE A 232 -5.60 18.99 19.99
N GLU A 233 -6.37 18.92 21.08
CA GLU A 233 -7.16 20.05 21.58
C GLU A 233 -6.27 21.19 22.07
N THR A 234 -5.18 20.85 22.75
CA THR A 234 -4.21 21.82 23.27
C THR A 234 -3.08 22.13 22.29
N GLY A 235 -2.88 21.27 21.27
CA GLY A 235 -1.79 21.37 20.30
C GLY A 235 -0.41 21.18 20.92
N LYS A 236 -0.29 20.44 22.02
CA LYS A 236 0.97 20.26 22.76
C LYS A 236 1.41 18.81 22.78
N VAL A 237 2.73 18.61 22.73
CA VAL A 237 3.32 17.31 23.07
C VAL A 237 3.16 17.12 24.58
N VAL A 238 2.38 16.13 24.97
CA VAL A 238 2.13 15.81 26.39
C VAL A 238 3.14 14.80 26.93
N THR A 239 3.59 13.88 26.07
CA THR A 239 4.52 12.81 26.46
C THR A 239 5.40 12.40 25.29
N GLU A 240 6.65 12.07 25.56
CA GLU A 240 7.55 11.39 24.61
C GLU A 240 7.82 9.97 25.11
N TRP A 241 7.30 8.99 24.38
CA TRP A 241 7.36 7.58 24.74
C TRP A 241 8.55 6.89 24.09
N ARG A 242 9.26 6.05 24.85
CA ARG A 242 10.30 5.17 24.33
C ARG A 242 9.77 3.76 24.10
N PHE A 243 10.26 3.11 23.04
CA PHE A 243 10.03 1.68 22.82
C PHE A 243 11.11 0.87 23.56
N GLU A 244 10.67 0.04 24.50
CA GLU A 244 11.57 -0.84 25.27
C GLU A 244 10.93 -2.21 25.41
N LYS A 245 11.77 -3.25 25.42
CA LYS A 245 11.35 -4.61 25.76
C LYS A 245 12.38 -5.23 26.69
N ASP A 246 11.91 -5.73 27.84
CA ASP A 246 12.74 -6.41 28.83
C ASP A 246 13.98 -5.59 29.28
N GLY A 247 13.83 -4.27 29.48
CA GLY A 247 14.92 -3.39 29.89
C GLY A 247 15.87 -2.96 28.76
N THR A 248 15.56 -3.35 27.51
CA THR A 248 16.38 -3.03 26.34
C THR A 248 15.61 -2.12 25.38
N ASP A 249 16.19 -0.98 25.03
CA ASP A 249 15.64 -0.08 24.02
C ASP A 249 15.54 -0.81 22.67
N ILE A 250 14.39 -0.67 22.02
CA ILE A 250 14.12 -1.26 20.72
C ILE A 250 13.55 -0.20 19.78
N THR A 251 13.48 -0.55 18.50
CA THR A 251 13.00 0.35 17.46
C THR A 251 11.73 -0.18 16.80
N MET A 252 11.00 0.72 16.16
CA MET A 252 9.85 0.42 15.31
C MET A 252 9.99 1.09 13.95
N ARG A 253 9.62 0.36 12.90
CA ARG A 253 9.56 0.83 11.51
C ARG A 253 8.22 1.50 11.20
N ASP A 254 7.12 0.96 11.72
CA ASP A 254 5.77 1.46 11.47
C ASP A 254 4.86 1.21 12.67
N ILE A 255 3.78 2.01 12.76
CA ILE A 255 2.73 1.89 13.76
C ILE A 255 1.36 1.97 13.09
N ALA A 256 0.37 1.28 13.67
CA ALA A 256 -1.00 1.26 13.16
C ALA A 256 -2.01 1.12 14.31
N ASN A 257 -3.26 1.52 14.07
CA ASN A 257 -4.36 1.27 15.00
C ASN A 257 -4.61 -0.24 15.15
N ASP A 258 -5.14 -0.67 16.29
CA ASP A 258 -5.43 -2.08 16.57
C ASP A 258 -6.43 -2.72 15.61
N SER A 259 -7.35 -1.92 15.11
CA SER A 259 -8.33 -2.25 14.06
C SER A 259 -8.59 -1.01 13.22
N LYS A 260 -9.30 -1.17 12.09
CA LYS A 260 -9.75 -0.05 11.25
C LYS A 260 -10.61 0.97 12.00
N SER A 261 -11.35 0.54 13.02
CA SER A 261 -12.25 1.39 13.81
C SER A 261 -11.59 2.00 15.05
N ALA A 262 -10.43 1.50 15.49
CA ALA A 262 -9.80 1.90 16.75
C ALA A 262 -9.35 3.37 16.81
N GLN A 263 -9.25 4.06 15.67
CA GLN A 263 -9.04 5.51 15.63
C GLN A 263 -10.17 6.28 16.34
N LEU A 264 -11.41 5.81 16.19
CA LEU A 264 -12.62 6.43 16.72
C LEU A 264 -12.94 6.00 18.16
N GLU A 265 -12.26 5.00 18.70
CA GLU A 265 -12.52 4.50 20.06
C GLU A 265 -12.02 5.49 21.14
N PRO A 266 -12.90 6.13 21.94
CA PRO A 266 -12.48 7.18 22.88
C PRO A 266 -11.54 6.67 23.98
N SER A 267 -11.72 5.41 24.41
CA SER A 267 -10.91 4.77 25.43
C SER A 267 -9.69 4.01 24.90
N GLY A 268 -9.38 4.13 23.60
CA GLY A 268 -8.24 3.47 22.98
C GLY A 268 -6.93 3.83 23.71
N SER A 269 -6.17 2.84 24.14
CA SER A 269 -4.86 3.05 24.78
C SER A 269 -3.75 2.20 24.20
N THR A 270 -4.07 1.39 23.21
CA THR A 270 -3.16 0.45 22.58
C THR A 270 -3.03 0.76 21.09
N PHE A 271 -1.90 0.35 20.52
CA PHE A 271 -1.64 0.42 19.09
C PHE A 271 -0.63 -0.66 18.71
N LEU A 272 -0.57 -0.98 17.43
CA LEU A 272 0.34 -1.99 16.90
C LEU A 272 1.68 -1.37 16.52
N GLY A 273 2.76 -2.13 16.73
CA GLY A 273 4.11 -1.80 16.31
C GLY A 273 4.69 -2.89 15.39
N LEU A 274 5.37 -2.45 14.34
CA LEU A 274 6.08 -3.31 13.40
C LEU A 274 7.56 -2.92 13.34
N ASP A 275 8.44 -3.90 13.38
CA ASP A 275 9.86 -3.80 13.07
C ASP A 275 10.23 -4.94 12.10
N ASP A 276 11.45 -4.97 11.56
CA ASP A 276 11.88 -5.89 10.49
C ASP A 276 11.64 -7.37 10.84
N ASN A 277 11.73 -7.70 12.13
CA ASN A 277 11.46 -9.03 12.65
C ASN A 277 10.62 -9.02 13.92
N ARG A 278 9.71 -8.04 14.06
CA ARG A 278 8.87 -7.92 15.25
C ARG A 278 7.48 -7.45 14.88
N LEU A 279 6.49 -8.07 15.52
CA LEU A 279 5.11 -7.60 15.50
C LEU A 279 4.60 -7.58 16.93
N CYS A 280 4.15 -6.43 17.40
CA CYS A 280 3.71 -6.26 18.78
C CYS A 280 2.57 -5.27 18.92
N ARG A 281 2.05 -5.23 20.14
CA ARG A 281 1.06 -4.28 20.62
C ARG A 281 1.65 -3.52 21.81
N TRP A 282 1.61 -2.21 21.69
CA TRP A 282 2.00 -1.27 22.74
C TRP A 282 0.77 -0.83 23.51
N ASP A 283 0.94 -0.58 24.80
CA ASP A 283 -0.06 0.03 25.68
C ASP A 283 0.52 1.29 26.30
N MET A 284 -0.22 2.38 26.17
CA MET A 284 0.13 3.70 26.66
C MET A 284 -0.26 3.92 28.12
N ARG A 285 -1.01 2.99 28.73
CA ARG A 285 -1.29 3.04 30.16
C ARG A 285 0.00 2.72 30.90
N ASP A 286 0.36 3.57 31.86
CA ASP A 286 1.49 3.27 32.71
C ASP A 286 1.20 2.01 33.54
N ALA A 287 2.00 0.97 33.32
CA ALA A 287 1.92 -0.29 34.05
C ALA A 287 2.14 -0.12 35.57
N ARG A 288 2.73 1.01 36.01
CA ARG A 288 3.05 1.31 37.41
C ARG A 288 2.13 2.35 38.05
N GLY A 289 1.16 2.91 37.31
CA GLY A 289 0.22 3.91 37.80
C GLY A 289 0.87 5.20 38.34
N ARG A 290 2.10 5.52 37.91
CA ARG A 290 2.80 6.75 38.30
C ARG A 290 2.27 7.92 37.48
N VAL A 291 1.98 9.02 38.17
CA VAL A 291 1.68 10.30 37.54
C VAL A 291 2.97 10.82 36.89
N GLN A 292 2.94 10.99 35.57
CA GLN A 292 4.09 11.43 34.79
C GLN A 292 4.47 12.86 35.20
N THR A 293 5.72 13.07 35.63
CA THR A 293 6.25 14.40 35.93
C THR A 293 7.09 14.86 34.74
N ILE A 294 6.61 15.87 34.02
CA ILE A 294 7.34 16.49 32.91
C ILE A 294 8.55 17.23 33.50
N GLY A 295 9.80 16.81 33.20
CA GLY A 295 10.97 17.64 33.52
C GLY A 295 12.32 16.96 33.79
N ASN A 296 12.40 15.65 34.06
CA ASN A 296 13.69 14.97 34.27
C ASN A 296 14.06 14.07 33.08
N SER A 297 15.13 14.44 32.37
CA SER A 297 15.60 13.82 31.13
C SER A 297 16.15 12.39 31.26
N SER A 298 16.19 11.82 32.47
CA SER A 298 16.62 10.44 32.70
C SER A 298 15.45 9.44 32.80
N ASP A 299 14.20 9.89 32.66
CA ASP A 299 13.00 9.11 33.01
C ASP A 299 11.88 9.21 31.95
N SER A 300 12.24 9.34 30.65
CA SER A 300 11.24 9.31 29.57
C SER A 300 10.42 8.01 29.64
N PRO A 301 9.08 8.09 29.71
CA PRO A 301 8.24 6.94 29.98
C PRO A 301 8.34 5.90 28.88
N VAL A 302 8.22 4.64 29.30
CA VAL A 302 8.38 3.47 28.44
C VAL A 302 7.00 2.91 28.11
N LEU A 303 6.76 2.62 26.83
CA LEU A 303 5.52 1.95 26.42
C LEU A 303 5.51 0.52 26.94
N HIS A 304 4.36 0.10 27.46
CA HIS A 304 4.20 -1.26 27.96
C HIS A 304 3.97 -2.23 26.79
N TRP A 305 4.79 -3.27 26.72
CA TRP A 305 4.59 -4.39 25.79
C TRP A 305 3.40 -5.24 26.24
N SER A 306 2.23 -5.08 25.62
CA SER A 306 1.04 -5.86 26.01
C SER A 306 1.00 -7.23 25.36
N GLN A 307 1.36 -7.32 24.07
CA GLN A 307 1.38 -8.56 23.31
C GLN A 307 2.41 -8.44 22.18
N GLY A 308 2.91 -9.57 21.69
CA GLY A 308 3.69 -9.59 20.46
C GLY A 308 4.64 -10.75 20.37
N HIS A 309 5.45 -10.72 19.33
CA HIS A 309 6.50 -11.69 19.08
C HIS A 309 7.71 -11.03 18.41
N GLN A 310 8.90 -11.46 18.81
CA GLN A 310 10.16 -11.15 18.14
C GLN A 310 10.66 -12.41 17.45
N PHE A 311 10.74 -12.35 16.12
CA PHE A 311 11.17 -13.46 15.27
C PHE A 311 12.69 -13.52 15.22
N SER A 312 13.24 -14.74 15.10
CA SER A 312 14.68 -14.98 15.17
C SER A 312 15.47 -14.31 14.04
N ARG A 313 14.91 -14.27 12.82
CA ARG A 313 15.33 -13.51 11.61
C ARG A 313 14.49 -13.96 10.39
N GLY A 314 14.60 -13.24 9.27
CA GLY A 314 14.14 -13.69 7.95
C GLY A 314 12.66 -13.41 7.64
N THR A 315 11.95 -12.70 8.52
CA THR A 315 10.61 -12.22 8.20
C THR A 315 10.64 -10.99 7.31
N ASN A 316 11.66 -10.14 7.46
CA ASN A 316 11.89 -8.93 6.65
C ASN A 316 10.61 -8.11 6.48
N PHE A 317 9.89 -7.88 7.57
CA PHE A 317 8.65 -7.10 7.56
C PHE A 317 8.93 -5.67 7.11
N GLN A 318 7.98 -5.13 6.33
CA GLN A 318 8.13 -3.82 5.71
C GLN A 318 6.96 -2.90 6.02
N CYS A 319 5.74 -3.41 5.94
CA CYS A 319 4.51 -2.65 6.15
C CYS A 319 3.40 -3.55 6.69
N PHE A 320 2.38 -2.97 7.32
CA PHE A 320 1.27 -3.71 7.88
C PHE A 320 -0.01 -2.87 8.01
N ALA A 321 -1.15 -3.56 8.12
CA ALA A 321 -2.45 -2.98 8.37
C ALA A 321 -3.31 -3.94 9.20
N SER A 322 -4.40 -3.43 9.78
CA SER A 322 -5.36 -4.20 10.57
C SER A 322 -6.76 -4.19 9.93
N THR A 323 -7.50 -5.27 10.10
CA THR A 323 -8.92 -5.41 9.72
C THR A 323 -9.82 -4.74 10.77
N GLY A 324 -11.13 -4.68 10.50
CA GLY A 324 -12.12 -4.22 11.47
C GLY A 324 -12.18 -5.07 12.75
N ASP A 325 -11.88 -6.36 12.65
CA ASP A 325 -11.86 -7.27 13.81
C ASP A 325 -10.51 -7.33 14.55
N GLY A 326 -9.50 -6.59 14.06
CA GLY A 326 -8.15 -6.51 14.63
C GLY A 326 -7.19 -7.64 14.23
N SER A 327 -7.52 -8.40 13.18
CA SER A 327 -6.55 -9.27 12.49
C SER A 327 -5.56 -8.43 11.70
N ILE A 328 -4.36 -8.96 11.45
CA ILE A 328 -3.21 -8.17 10.99
C ILE A 328 -2.64 -8.77 9.71
N VAL A 329 -2.50 -7.94 8.67
CA VAL A 329 -1.78 -8.28 7.44
C VAL A 329 -0.40 -7.63 7.48
N VAL A 330 0.64 -8.37 7.11
CA VAL A 330 2.02 -7.88 7.08
C VAL A 330 2.64 -8.17 5.71
N GLY A 331 3.11 -7.14 5.03
CA GLY A 331 3.93 -7.23 3.82
C GLY A 331 5.42 -7.22 4.13
N SER A 332 6.21 -7.90 3.31
CA SER A 332 7.65 -8.05 3.49
C SER A 332 8.47 -7.65 2.26
N VAL A 333 9.75 -7.39 2.50
CA VAL A 333 10.74 -7.05 1.46
C VAL A 333 10.90 -8.17 0.43
N ASP A 334 10.69 -9.42 0.81
CA ASP A 334 10.74 -10.58 -0.11
C ASP A 334 9.45 -10.77 -0.93
N GLY A 335 8.52 -9.81 -0.87
CA GLY A 335 7.25 -9.84 -1.60
C GLY A 335 6.16 -10.67 -0.93
N LYS A 336 6.44 -11.35 0.19
CA LYS A 336 5.44 -12.19 0.88
C LYS A 336 4.45 -11.34 1.67
N ILE A 337 3.21 -11.85 1.76
CA ILE A 337 2.15 -11.27 2.60
C ILE A 337 1.72 -12.31 3.64
N ARG A 338 1.77 -11.96 4.93
CA ARG A 338 1.47 -12.85 6.06
C ARG A 338 0.24 -12.38 6.82
N LEU A 339 -0.66 -13.31 7.13
CA LEU A 339 -1.91 -13.05 7.83
C LEU A 339 -1.86 -13.57 9.26
N TYR A 340 -2.04 -12.69 10.23
CA TYR A 340 -2.08 -13.01 11.65
C TYR A 340 -3.49 -12.79 12.20
N SER A 341 -3.94 -13.69 13.07
CA SER A 341 -5.21 -13.52 13.76
C SER A 341 -5.06 -12.50 14.89
N LYS A 342 -6.14 -11.81 15.26
CA LYS A 342 -6.17 -10.88 16.41
C LYS A 342 -5.66 -11.49 17.72
N SER A 343 -5.85 -12.80 17.89
CA SER A 343 -5.49 -13.55 19.10
C SER A 343 -4.00 -13.91 19.20
N SER A 344 -3.26 -13.93 18.09
CA SER A 344 -1.87 -14.36 18.10
C SER A 344 -1.03 -13.73 16.99
N MET A 345 0.01 -13.02 17.40
CA MET A 345 1.05 -12.45 16.53
C MET A 345 2.27 -13.37 16.38
N ARG A 346 2.22 -14.61 16.88
CA ARG A 346 3.39 -15.52 16.88
C ARG A 346 3.52 -16.32 15.60
N MET A 347 2.40 -16.71 14.99
CA MET A 347 2.37 -17.57 13.83
C MET A 347 1.31 -17.07 12.85
N ALA A 348 1.73 -16.81 11.62
CA ALA A 348 0.81 -16.48 10.55
C ALA A 348 -0.10 -17.68 10.24
N LYS A 349 -1.38 -17.43 10.03
CA LYS A 349 -2.36 -18.44 9.59
C LYS A 349 -2.18 -18.79 8.11
N THR A 350 -1.90 -17.79 7.30
CA THR A 350 -1.65 -17.91 5.87
C THR A 350 -0.47 -17.03 5.47
N VAL A 351 0.35 -17.51 4.53
CA VAL A 351 1.50 -16.77 3.97
C VAL A 351 1.43 -16.86 2.47
N PHE A 352 1.07 -15.76 1.81
CA PHE A 352 1.08 -15.67 0.35
C PHE A 352 2.51 -15.49 -0.16
N PRO A 353 2.91 -16.20 -1.23
CA PRO A 353 4.22 -16.06 -1.84
C PRO A 353 4.34 -14.70 -2.56
N GLY A 354 5.57 -14.23 -2.74
CA GLY A 354 5.82 -13.00 -3.48
C GLY A 354 5.77 -13.19 -5.00
N LEU A 355 5.34 -12.14 -5.69
CA LEU A 355 5.34 -12.06 -7.15
C LEU A 355 6.64 -11.47 -7.74
N GLY A 356 7.70 -11.45 -6.92
CA GLY A 356 9.04 -11.00 -7.34
C GLY A 356 9.35 -9.52 -7.08
N SER A 357 8.50 -8.80 -6.35
CA SER A 357 8.74 -7.42 -5.96
C SER A 357 8.43 -7.23 -4.46
N PRO A 358 9.19 -6.38 -3.74
CA PRO A 358 8.89 -6.05 -2.35
C PRO A 358 7.48 -5.49 -2.16
N ILE A 359 6.85 -5.81 -1.03
CA ILE A 359 5.59 -5.17 -0.64
C ILE A 359 5.91 -3.91 0.17
N THR A 360 5.77 -2.73 -0.44
CA THR A 360 6.11 -1.43 0.16
C THR A 360 4.97 -0.85 1.00
N HIS A 361 3.74 -1.20 0.70
CA HIS A 361 2.54 -0.83 1.46
C HIS A 361 1.49 -1.94 1.39
N VAL A 362 0.66 -2.07 2.42
CA VAL A 362 -0.50 -2.98 2.42
C VAL A 362 -1.71 -2.28 3.02
N ASP A 363 -2.87 -2.58 2.46
CA ASP A 363 -4.17 -2.31 3.07
C ASP A 363 -5.05 -3.57 2.95
N VAL A 364 -6.10 -3.63 3.76
CA VAL A 364 -7.03 -4.77 3.83
C VAL A 364 -8.45 -4.23 3.95
N THR A 365 -9.48 -4.89 3.44
CA THR A 365 -10.86 -4.45 3.66
C THR A 365 -11.27 -4.58 5.14
N TYR A 366 -12.29 -3.83 5.56
CA TYR A 366 -12.80 -3.87 6.94
C TYR A 366 -13.16 -5.29 7.39
N ASP A 367 -13.80 -6.07 6.52
CA ASP A 367 -14.19 -7.46 6.75
C ASP A 367 -13.03 -8.48 6.61
N GLY A 368 -11.84 -8.03 6.18
CA GLY A 368 -10.69 -8.89 5.96
C GLY A 368 -10.77 -9.78 4.72
N LYS A 369 -11.78 -9.63 3.86
CA LYS A 369 -11.96 -10.48 2.66
C LYS A 369 -10.95 -10.19 1.56
N TRP A 370 -10.39 -8.98 1.52
CA TRP A 370 -9.49 -8.54 0.45
C TRP A 370 -8.25 -7.84 0.99
N ILE A 371 -7.13 -8.10 0.34
CA ILE A 371 -5.85 -7.45 0.63
C ILE A 371 -5.37 -6.76 -0.64
N LEU A 372 -4.87 -5.54 -0.47
CA LEU A 372 -4.18 -4.78 -1.51
C LEU A 372 -2.71 -4.64 -1.09
N GLY A 373 -1.81 -5.30 -1.81
CA GLY A 373 -0.38 -5.11 -1.69
C GLY A 373 0.12 -4.10 -2.73
N THR A 374 0.97 -3.17 -2.31
CA THR A 374 1.63 -2.21 -3.20
C THR A 374 3.07 -2.66 -3.43
N THR A 375 3.50 -2.68 -4.69
CA THR A 375 4.90 -2.86 -5.10
C THR A 375 5.34 -1.62 -5.87
N ASP A 376 6.59 -1.53 -6.31
CA ASP A 376 7.04 -0.38 -7.12
C ASP A 376 6.34 -0.27 -8.49
N THR A 377 5.89 -1.38 -9.08
CA THR A 377 5.44 -1.41 -10.49
C THR A 377 3.99 -1.82 -10.70
N TYR A 378 3.32 -2.32 -9.66
CA TYR A 378 1.92 -2.75 -9.70
C TYR A 378 1.33 -2.85 -8.28
N LEU A 379 0.01 -2.86 -8.19
CA LEU A 379 -0.70 -3.35 -7.01
C LEU A 379 -1.13 -4.81 -7.21
N VAL A 380 -1.20 -5.58 -6.14
CA VAL A 380 -1.68 -6.95 -6.12
C VAL A 380 -2.91 -7.05 -5.22
N LEU A 381 -4.05 -7.43 -5.80
CA LEU A 381 -5.30 -7.68 -5.09
C LEU A 381 -5.45 -9.18 -4.84
N ILE A 382 -5.58 -9.56 -3.57
CA ILE A 382 -5.70 -10.95 -3.11
C ILE A 382 -7.04 -11.14 -2.41
N CYS A 383 -7.79 -12.17 -2.83
CA CYS A 383 -8.93 -12.67 -2.07
C CYS A 383 -8.44 -13.57 -0.93
N THR A 384 -8.90 -13.33 0.29
CA THR A 384 -8.56 -14.13 1.47
C THR A 384 -9.62 -15.18 1.80
N ILE A 385 -10.74 -15.19 1.08
CA ILE A 385 -11.87 -16.08 1.33
C ILE A 385 -11.51 -17.48 0.84
N PHE A 386 -11.85 -18.48 1.66
CA PHE A 386 -11.80 -19.88 1.28
C PHE A 386 -12.91 -20.67 1.99
N LYS A 387 -13.29 -21.80 1.41
CA LYS A 387 -14.19 -22.77 2.05
C LYS A 387 -13.36 -23.82 2.76
N ASP A 388 -13.60 -24.02 4.05
CA ASP A 388 -12.91 -25.04 4.83
C ASP A 388 -13.43 -26.46 4.51
N LYS A 389 -12.97 -27.47 5.28
CA LYS A 389 -13.37 -28.87 5.09
C LYS A 389 -14.85 -29.11 5.33
N ASP A 390 -15.48 -28.27 6.14
CA ASP A 390 -16.89 -28.35 6.51
C ASP A 390 -17.78 -27.49 5.58
N GLY A 391 -17.18 -26.90 4.53
CA GLY A 391 -17.84 -26.04 3.56
C GLY A 391 -18.15 -24.63 4.09
N GLN A 392 -17.62 -24.26 5.26
CA GLN A 392 -17.84 -22.94 5.86
C GLN A 392 -16.89 -21.92 5.25
N GLU A 393 -17.43 -20.74 4.92
CA GLU A 393 -16.65 -19.60 4.46
C GLU A 393 -15.79 -19.04 5.60
N LYS A 394 -14.48 -18.94 5.36
CA LYS A 394 -13.50 -18.35 6.28
C LYS A 394 -12.56 -17.44 5.54
N THR A 395 -11.89 -16.55 6.28
CA THR A 395 -10.78 -15.74 5.76
C THR A 395 -9.44 -16.36 6.12
N GLY A 396 -8.41 -16.08 5.31
CA GLY A 396 -7.04 -16.51 5.56
C GLY A 396 -6.42 -16.01 6.88
N PHE A 397 -7.08 -15.08 7.59
CA PHE A 397 -6.75 -14.63 8.94
C PHE A 397 -7.21 -15.60 10.04
N SER A 398 -8.23 -16.40 9.76
CA SER A 398 -8.86 -17.32 10.73
C SER A 398 -8.47 -18.78 10.51
N GLY A 399 -7.96 -19.12 9.32
CA GLY A 399 -7.49 -20.46 8.99
C GLY A 399 -6.47 -20.46 7.86
N ARG A 400 -5.81 -21.61 7.67
CA ARG A 400 -4.89 -21.82 6.55
C ARG A 400 -5.70 -22.15 5.31
N MET A 401 -5.54 -21.35 4.26
CA MET A 401 -6.35 -21.47 3.04
C MET A 401 -6.06 -22.74 2.23
N GLY A 402 -4.86 -23.32 2.35
CA GLY A 402 -4.48 -24.50 1.57
C GLY A 402 -4.37 -24.19 0.08
N ASN A 403 -4.78 -25.14 -0.77
CA ASN A 403 -4.62 -25.08 -2.23
C ASN A 403 -5.83 -24.54 -3.02
N ARG A 404 -6.95 -24.26 -2.34
CA ARG A 404 -8.17 -23.72 -2.97
C ARG A 404 -8.19 -22.20 -2.88
N ILE A 405 -7.24 -21.57 -3.56
CA ILE A 405 -7.06 -20.13 -3.54
C ILE A 405 -7.17 -19.57 -4.96
N ALA A 406 -7.71 -18.36 -5.07
CA ALA A 406 -7.72 -17.65 -6.32
C ALA A 406 -6.31 -17.16 -6.68
N ALA A 407 -6.01 -17.10 -7.99
CA ALA A 407 -4.91 -16.30 -8.48
C ALA A 407 -5.21 -14.81 -8.20
N PRO A 408 -4.20 -14.00 -7.80
CA PRO A 408 -4.40 -12.60 -7.51
C PRO A 408 -4.63 -11.82 -8.81
N ARG A 409 -5.28 -10.66 -8.68
CA ARG A 409 -5.39 -9.69 -9.78
C ARG A 409 -4.35 -8.60 -9.61
N LEU A 410 -3.69 -8.22 -10.70
CA LEU A 410 -2.74 -7.11 -10.73
C LEU A 410 -3.45 -5.84 -11.16
N LEU A 411 -3.04 -4.70 -10.62
CA LEU A 411 -3.50 -3.39 -11.07
C LEU A 411 -2.25 -2.65 -11.54
N LYS A 412 -2.22 -2.33 -12.83
CA LYS A 412 -1.00 -1.85 -13.51
C LYS A 412 -1.28 -0.58 -14.28
N LEU A 413 -0.25 0.26 -14.40
CA LEU A 413 -0.26 1.37 -15.34
C LEU A 413 -0.21 0.86 -16.78
N SER A 414 -0.75 1.64 -17.71
CA SER A 414 -0.50 1.39 -19.12
C SER A 414 0.97 1.77 -19.42
N PRO A 415 1.60 1.19 -20.45
CA PRO A 415 2.94 1.61 -20.87
C PRO A 415 3.06 3.12 -21.13
N LEU A 416 1.99 3.74 -21.62
CA LEU A 416 1.96 5.18 -21.86
C LEU A 416 1.94 5.95 -20.54
N ASP A 417 1.04 5.59 -19.65
CA ASP A 417 0.87 6.27 -18.37
C ASP A 417 2.08 6.06 -17.46
N SER A 418 2.78 4.93 -17.56
CA SER A 418 4.03 4.69 -16.81
C SER A 418 5.18 5.60 -17.23
N ILE A 419 5.16 6.12 -18.46
CA ILE A 419 6.11 7.14 -18.93
C ILE A 419 5.61 8.54 -18.52
N LEU A 420 4.31 8.81 -18.68
CA LEU A 420 3.73 10.12 -18.37
C LEU A 420 3.72 10.44 -16.87
N ALA A 421 3.73 9.44 -16.00
CA ALA A 421 3.83 9.62 -14.55
C ALA A 421 5.14 10.29 -14.10
N GLY A 422 6.17 10.31 -14.95
CA GLY A 422 7.45 10.99 -14.73
C GLY A 422 8.55 10.08 -14.19
N ASN A 423 9.63 10.69 -13.67
CA ASN A 423 10.83 9.96 -13.22
C ASN A 423 10.63 9.17 -11.92
N ASP A 424 9.64 9.55 -11.10
CA ASP A 424 9.26 8.82 -9.88
C ASP A 424 8.01 7.98 -10.17
N ASN A 425 8.16 6.99 -11.04
CA ASN A 425 7.07 6.15 -11.54
C ASN A 425 6.76 4.95 -10.65
N LYS A 426 7.13 5.02 -9.36
CA LYS A 426 6.87 3.97 -8.39
C LYS A 426 5.49 4.13 -7.77
N PHE A 427 4.79 3.01 -7.67
CA PHE A 427 3.55 2.94 -6.91
C PHE A 427 3.82 3.08 -5.41
N HIS A 428 3.03 3.92 -4.74
CA HIS A 428 2.98 4.01 -3.28
C HIS A 428 1.56 4.31 -2.78
N GLY A 429 1.32 4.00 -1.50
CA GLY A 429 0.08 4.35 -0.81
C GLY A 429 -1.18 3.66 -1.34
N GLY A 430 -1.08 2.44 -1.89
CA GLY A 430 -2.24 1.70 -2.39
C GLY A 430 -3.23 1.33 -1.28
N GLN A 431 -4.43 1.90 -1.31
CA GLN A 431 -5.43 1.77 -0.24
C GLN A 431 -6.85 1.60 -0.76
N PHE A 432 -7.71 1.01 0.07
CA PHE A 432 -9.16 0.98 -0.16
C PHE A 432 -9.83 2.29 0.29
N SER A 433 -10.97 2.63 -0.29
CA SER A 433 -11.83 3.72 0.22
C SER A 433 -12.22 3.48 1.68
N TRP A 434 -12.23 4.50 2.53
CA TRP A 434 -12.23 4.28 3.98
C TRP A 434 -13.63 4.07 4.59
N VAL A 435 -13.85 2.86 5.12
CA VAL A 435 -15.02 2.48 5.93
C VAL A 435 -14.58 1.92 7.28
N THR A 436 -15.40 2.10 8.32
CA THR A 436 -15.15 1.56 9.67
C THR A 436 -16.34 0.83 10.29
N GLU A 437 -17.41 0.64 9.53
CA GLU A 437 -18.63 0.00 10.01
C GLU A 437 -18.81 -1.41 9.43
N ASN A 438 -19.25 -2.34 10.28
CA ASN A 438 -19.55 -3.70 9.85
C ASN A 438 -20.74 -3.71 8.88
N GLY A 439 -20.62 -4.49 7.81
CA GLY A 439 -21.66 -4.61 6.76
C GLY A 439 -21.57 -3.56 5.66
N LYS A 440 -20.69 -2.56 5.77
CA LYS A 440 -20.34 -1.69 4.66
C LYS A 440 -19.10 -2.20 3.93
N GLN A 441 -19.06 -1.97 2.63
CA GLN A 441 -17.97 -2.41 1.76
C GLN A 441 -17.26 -1.20 1.15
N GLU A 442 -15.95 -1.29 1.05
CA GLU A 442 -15.14 -0.38 0.28
C GLU A 442 -15.55 -0.40 -1.21
N LYS A 443 -15.49 0.75 -1.88
CA LYS A 443 -16.00 0.95 -3.24
C LYS A 443 -14.91 1.24 -4.27
N HIS A 444 -13.78 1.79 -3.82
CA HIS A 444 -12.66 2.21 -4.68
C HIS A 444 -11.33 1.76 -4.12
N LEU A 445 -10.36 1.69 -5.01
CA LEU A 445 -8.94 1.53 -4.73
C LEU A 445 -8.24 2.78 -5.24
N VAL A 446 -7.31 3.33 -4.47
CA VAL A 446 -6.47 4.44 -4.90
C VAL A 446 -5.01 4.12 -4.64
N ALA A 447 -4.13 4.55 -5.55
CA ALA A 447 -2.70 4.56 -5.34
C ALA A 447 -2.06 5.75 -6.05
N THR A 448 -0.89 6.17 -5.59
CA THR A 448 -0.13 7.24 -6.19
C THR A 448 1.02 6.69 -7.01
N VAL A 449 1.27 7.29 -8.17
CA VAL A 449 2.46 7.07 -9.00
C VAL A 449 2.95 8.41 -9.53
N GLY A 450 4.05 8.93 -8.97
CA GLY A 450 4.61 10.22 -9.35
C GLY A 450 3.55 11.32 -9.25
N LYS A 451 3.14 11.87 -10.39
CA LYS A 451 2.14 12.95 -10.46
C LYS A 451 0.68 12.48 -10.55
N PHE A 452 0.44 11.17 -10.52
CA PHE A 452 -0.86 10.58 -10.79
C PHE A 452 -1.46 9.97 -9.51
N SER A 453 -2.70 10.32 -9.19
CA SER A 453 -3.55 9.46 -8.36
C SER A 453 -4.37 8.57 -9.28
N LEU A 454 -4.20 7.26 -9.12
CA LEU A 454 -4.87 6.24 -9.91
C LEU A 454 -6.03 5.68 -9.11
N ILE A 455 -7.24 5.73 -9.67
CA ILE A 455 -8.46 5.34 -8.97
C ILE A 455 -9.13 4.22 -9.75
N TRP A 456 -9.23 3.04 -9.14
CA TRP A 456 -9.99 1.92 -9.67
C TRP A 456 -11.32 1.80 -8.94
N ASN A 457 -12.35 1.48 -9.70
CA ASN A 457 -13.61 1.03 -9.13
C ASN A 457 -13.43 -0.42 -8.64
N PHE A 458 -13.56 -0.65 -7.34
CA PHE A 458 -13.23 -1.94 -6.74
C PHE A 458 -14.16 -3.06 -7.25
N HIS A 459 -15.43 -2.72 -7.47
CA HIS A 459 -16.42 -3.62 -8.04
C HIS A 459 -16.02 -4.11 -9.44
N GLN A 460 -15.62 -3.20 -10.35
CA GLN A 460 -15.12 -3.56 -11.68
C GLN A 460 -13.83 -4.38 -11.64
N VAL A 461 -12.98 -4.13 -10.64
CA VAL A 461 -11.76 -4.93 -10.46
C VAL A 461 -12.11 -6.37 -10.07
N LYS A 462 -13.18 -6.61 -9.30
CA LYS A 462 -13.66 -7.95 -8.89
C LYS A 462 -14.42 -8.69 -9.99
N ASP A 463 -15.11 -8.00 -10.90
CA ASP A 463 -15.87 -8.61 -12.00
C ASP A 463 -14.97 -9.37 -12.99
N SER A 464 -15.08 -10.70 -13.04
CA SER A 464 -14.32 -11.55 -13.97
C SER A 464 -14.68 -11.31 -15.44
N ASN A 465 -15.89 -10.82 -15.74
CA ASN A 465 -16.35 -10.53 -17.09
C ASN A 465 -15.91 -9.15 -17.59
N HIS A 466 -15.25 -8.39 -16.73
CA HIS A 466 -14.76 -7.06 -17.03
C HIS A 466 -13.79 -7.09 -18.22
N HIS A 467 -13.95 -6.13 -19.13
CA HIS A 467 -13.25 -6.13 -20.41
C HIS A 467 -11.72 -6.13 -20.30
N CYS A 468 -11.17 -5.64 -19.18
CA CYS A 468 -9.74 -5.70 -18.89
C CYS A 468 -9.22 -7.16 -18.90
N TYR A 469 -10.04 -8.19 -18.61
CA TYR A 469 -9.58 -9.58 -18.42
C TYR A 469 -9.87 -10.55 -19.56
N ARG A 470 -10.76 -10.20 -20.50
CA ARG A 470 -11.36 -11.14 -21.48
C ARG A 470 -10.36 -11.93 -22.31
N ASP A 471 -9.20 -11.35 -22.60
CA ASP A 471 -8.18 -11.93 -23.45
C ASP A 471 -6.83 -12.09 -22.71
N GLN A 472 -6.80 -12.07 -21.38
CA GLN A 472 -5.53 -12.20 -20.65
C GLN A 472 -5.23 -13.64 -20.29
N GLU A 473 -4.01 -14.07 -20.60
CA GLU A 473 -3.43 -15.33 -20.12
C GLU A 473 -2.53 -15.05 -18.92
N GLY A 474 -2.47 -15.97 -17.95
CA GLY A 474 -1.70 -15.79 -16.73
C GLY A 474 -2.41 -14.90 -15.69
N LEU A 475 -1.63 -14.15 -14.89
CA LEU A 475 -2.20 -13.28 -13.87
C LEU A 475 -2.97 -12.13 -14.51
N LYS A 476 -4.28 -12.08 -14.25
CA LYS A 476 -5.18 -11.04 -14.75
C LYS A 476 -4.77 -9.67 -14.23
N SER A 477 -4.61 -8.71 -15.15
CA SER A 477 -4.19 -7.34 -14.88
C SER A 477 -5.28 -6.33 -15.27
N CYS A 478 -5.63 -5.42 -14.38
CA CYS A 478 -6.58 -4.34 -14.61
C CYS A 478 -5.86 -3.02 -14.94
N TYR A 479 -6.24 -2.43 -16.08
CA TYR A 479 -5.76 -1.13 -16.58
C TYR A 479 -6.88 -0.08 -16.58
N CYS A 480 -8.01 -0.39 -15.96
CA CYS A 480 -9.24 0.36 -16.05
C CYS A 480 -9.35 1.30 -14.83
N TYR A 481 -8.57 2.37 -14.85
CA TYR A 481 -8.51 3.39 -13.80
C TYR A 481 -8.80 4.79 -14.34
N LYS A 482 -9.11 5.69 -13.42
CA LYS A 482 -9.08 7.14 -13.66
C LYS A 482 -7.78 7.73 -13.14
N VAL A 483 -7.35 8.82 -13.77
CA VAL A 483 -6.15 9.55 -13.38
C VAL A 483 -6.57 10.93 -12.87
N VAL A 484 -6.13 11.28 -11.67
CA VAL A 484 -6.02 12.68 -11.23
C VAL A 484 -4.57 13.10 -11.43
N LEU A 485 -4.35 14.09 -12.30
CA LEU A 485 -3.04 14.62 -12.61
C LEU A 485 -2.75 15.86 -11.76
N LYS A 486 -1.54 15.93 -11.20
CA LYS A 486 -0.99 17.15 -10.59
C LYS A 486 0.27 17.63 -11.30
N GLU A 487 0.64 18.89 -11.06
CA GLU A 487 1.81 19.51 -11.69
C GLU A 487 3.14 18.98 -11.10
N GLU A 488 3.10 18.66 -9.81
CA GLU A 488 4.20 18.10 -9.03
C GLU A 488 3.88 16.67 -8.55
N SER A 489 4.90 15.95 -8.08
CA SER A 489 4.72 14.61 -7.54
C SER A 489 3.79 14.66 -6.33
N ILE A 490 2.83 13.74 -6.30
CA ILE A 490 1.86 13.60 -5.23
C ILE A 490 2.55 12.91 -4.05
N VAL A 491 2.35 13.46 -2.87
CA VAL A 491 2.87 12.95 -1.59
C VAL A 491 1.98 11.83 -1.07
N ASP A 492 0.66 12.06 -1.08
CA ASP A 492 -0.32 11.08 -0.60
C ASP A 492 -1.68 11.29 -1.29
N SER A 493 -2.45 10.22 -1.42
CA SER A 493 -3.76 10.23 -2.06
C SER A 493 -4.69 9.25 -1.37
N ARG A 494 -5.72 9.75 -0.68
CA ARG A 494 -6.56 8.92 0.17
C ARG A 494 -8.01 9.41 0.20
N PHE A 495 -8.95 8.47 0.21
CA PHE A 495 -10.36 8.79 0.42
C PHE A 495 -10.62 9.22 1.86
N MET A 496 -11.44 10.25 2.03
CA MET A 496 -12.02 10.60 3.33
C MET A 496 -12.88 9.45 3.85
N HIS A 497 -13.13 9.45 5.17
CA HIS A 497 -14.06 8.51 5.77
C HIS A 497 -15.46 8.64 5.15
N GLU A 498 -16.16 7.52 4.99
CA GLU A 498 -17.50 7.45 4.40
C GLU A 498 -18.56 8.35 5.07
N ASN A 499 -18.33 8.81 6.30
CA ASN A 499 -19.19 9.79 6.98
C ASN A 499 -19.27 11.13 6.22
N PHE A 500 -18.30 11.39 5.35
CA PHE A 500 -18.27 12.56 4.48
C PHE A 500 -18.89 12.28 3.11
N ALA A 501 -19.43 11.10 2.85
CA ALA A 501 -20.28 10.89 1.68
C ALA A 501 -21.56 11.75 1.79
N GLY A 502 -21.95 12.41 0.71
CA GLY A 502 -23.11 13.29 0.64
C GLY A 502 -24.33 12.64 -0.02
N SER A 503 -25.48 13.31 0.02
CA SER A 503 -26.65 12.94 -0.80
C SER A 503 -26.36 13.06 -2.30
N ASP A 504 -25.54 14.07 -2.65
CA ASP A 504 -25.28 14.46 -4.04
C ASP A 504 -24.03 13.75 -4.61
N SER A 505 -23.17 13.22 -3.73
CA SER A 505 -22.04 12.36 -4.04
C SER A 505 -22.08 11.14 -3.11
N PRO A 506 -22.49 9.95 -3.58
CA PRO A 506 -22.70 8.76 -2.73
C PRO A 506 -21.40 8.14 -2.20
N GLU A 507 -20.27 8.81 -2.44
CA GLU A 507 -18.92 8.40 -2.11
C GLU A 507 -18.19 9.58 -1.47
N ALA A 508 -17.36 9.25 -0.49
CA ALA A 508 -16.54 10.23 0.19
C ALA A 508 -15.51 10.84 -0.77
N PRO A 509 -15.15 12.11 -0.59
CA PRO A 509 -14.16 12.78 -1.43
C PRO A 509 -12.79 12.10 -1.39
N LEU A 510 -12.06 12.15 -2.49
CA LEU A 510 -10.64 11.85 -2.55
C LEU A 510 -9.83 13.10 -2.17
N VAL A 511 -8.89 12.96 -1.24
CA VAL A 511 -7.93 14.01 -0.89
C VAL A 511 -6.59 13.67 -1.54
N VAL A 512 -6.02 14.63 -2.27
CA VAL A 512 -4.73 14.50 -2.95
C VAL A 512 -3.81 15.58 -2.39
N ALA A 513 -2.72 15.15 -1.75
CA ALA A 513 -1.70 16.04 -1.20
C ALA A 513 -0.46 16.01 -2.10
N THR A 514 0.03 17.21 -2.41
CA THR A 514 1.31 17.49 -3.06
C THR A 514 2.17 18.30 -2.09
N PRO A 515 3.49 18.47 -2.31
CA PRO A 515 4.30 19.26 -1.41
C PRO A 515 3.73 20.66 -1.15
N MET A 516 3.15 21.31 -2.16
CA MET A 516 2.68 22.68 -2.02
C MET A 516 1.19 22.80 -1.76
N LYS A 517 0.37 21.79 -2.11
CA LYS A 517 -1.08 21.91 -2.07
C LYS A 517 -1.80 20.66 -1.60
N VAL A 518 -2.97 20.83 -1.02
CA VAL A 518 -3.96 19.77 -0.81
C VAL A 518 -5.22 20.07 -1.61
N SER A 519 -5.69 19.10 -2.38
CA SER A 519 -6.91 19.22 -3.18
C SER A 519 -7.90 18.13 -2.84
N SER A 520 -9.19 18.41 -3.03
CA SER A 520 -10.28 17.47 -2.80
C SER A 520 -11.11 17.24 -4.05
N PHE A 521 -11.45 15.99 -4.32
CA PHE A 521 -12.19 15.58 -5.51
C PHE A 521 -13.43 14.78 -5.12
N SER A 522 -14.61 15.20 -5.59
CA SER A 522 -15.83 14.41 -5.47
C SER A 522 -15.95 13.43 -6.64
N ILE A 523 -16.59 12.28 -6.40
CA ILE A 523 -16.92 11.31 -7.45
C ILE A 523 -18.42 11.50 -7.79
N ALA A 524 -18.69 12.46 -8.66
CA ALA A 524 -20.06 12.83 -9.02
C ALA A 524 -20.61 11.96 -10.15
N ASN A 525 -21.91 11.68 -10.12
CA ASN A 525 -22.60 11.15 -11.29
C ASN A 525 -22.49 12.16 -12.43
N ARG A 526 -22.22 11.68 -13.64
CA ARG A 526 -22.23 12.50 -14.85
C ARG A 526 -23.57 13.25 -14.92
N ARG A 527 -23.51 14.59 -14.98
CA ARG A 527 -24.71 15.43 -15.15
C ARG A 527 -25.29 15.29 -16.55
#